data_AF-A0A3D3TBZ8-F1
#
_entry.id   AF-A0A3D3TBZ8-F1
#
_cell.length_a   1.000
_cell.length_b   1.000
_cell.length_c   1.000
_cell.angle_alpha   90.00
_cell.angle_beta   90.00
_cell.angle_gamma   90.00
#
_symmetry.space_group_name_H-M   'P 1'
#
loop_
_entity.id
_entity.type
_entity.pdbx_description
1 polymer ?
#
loop_
_entity_poly.entity_id
_entity_poly.type
_entity_poly.pdbx_seq_one_letter_code
_entity_poly.pdbx_strand_id
1 'polypeptide(L)'
;MKKKICKSIFMLVVLLNVMIVHSQEMNMRLTINVDRIQGTDNTVYTALQDNLSQMVNGRKWTDLTFQQNEKIDCSMLITINSEEQDVYNAEIQITVNRPVYNSSYTTPLFNYRDTEFEFNYIAGQNLEFSENNVDNNLTAVIAYYVYIILGLDFDSFSLNGGKPYFEKAMSIANSAQSLNSTKGWNPFGNDRNRYALALAFTEESSAVFHPMWYNYHRKGLDEMVANPTRGRVEIEKTIPDLQKIRQSRPASPILS
;
A
#
# COMPACT_ATOMS: atom_id res chain seq x y z
N MET A 1 0.34 24.08 -52.92
CA MET A 1 0.52 22.76 -52.28
C MET A 1 1.45 22.77 -51.06
N LYS A 2 2.66 23.34 -51.12
CA LYS A 2 3.65 23.33 -50.00
C LYS A 2 3.12 23.82 -48.64
N LYS A 3 2.31 24.90 -48.59
CA LYS A 3 1.73 25.42 -47.33
C LYS A 3 0.69 24.48 -46.67
N LYS A 4 -0.02 23.65 -47.46
CA LYS A 4 -0.97 22.67 -46.90
C LYS A 4 -0.24 21.46 -46.30
N ILE A 5 0.89 21.07 -46.91
CA ILE A 5 1.76 19.99 -46.41
C ILE A 5 2.43 20.42 -45.08
N CYS A 6 2.94 21.66 -44.98
CA CYS A 6 3.48 22.16 -43.70
C CYS A 6 2.44 22.23 -42.58
N LYS A 7 1.19 22.64 -42.87
CA LYS A 7 0.11 22.64 -41.87
C LYS A 7 -0.26 21.22 -41.42
N SER A 8 -0.24 20.25 -42.34
CA SER A 8 -0.52 18.85 -42.02
C SER A 8 0.59 18.21 -41.18
N ILE A 9 1.86 18.54 -41.46
CA ILE A 9 3.01 18.08 -40.67
C ILE A 9 3.01 18.72 -39.28
N PHE A 10 2.69 20.01 -39.16
CA PHE A 10 2.57 20.69 -37.88
C PHE A 10 1.44 20.11 -37.02
N MET A 11 0.29 19.78 -37.63
CA MET A 11 -0.83 19.12 -36.94
C MET A 11 -0.49 17.69 -36.49
N LEU A 12 0.31 16.95 -37.27
CA LEU A 12 0.79 15.61 -36.92
C LEU A 12 1.80 15.64 -35.74
N VAL A 13 2.69 16.64 -35.70
CA VAL A 13 3.66 16.83 -34.60
C VAL A 13 2.99 17.26 -33.30
N VAL A 14 1.90 18.05 -33.37
CA VAL A 14 1.09 18.41 -32.20
C VAL A 14 0.30 17.21 -31.67
N LEU A 15 -0.17 16.31 -32.55
CA LEU A 15 -0.83 15.07 -32.15
C LEU A 15 0.13 14.00 -31.58
N LEU A 16 1.44 14.09 -31.86
CA LEU A 16 2.47 13.20 -31.30
C LEU A 16 2.98 13.64 -29.92
N ASN A 17 2.55 14.81 -29.42
CA ASN A 17 2.74 15.22 -28.03
C ASN A 17 1.58 14.73 -27.15
N VAL A 18 1.16 13.47 -27.31
CA VAL A 18 0.35 12.81 -26.29
C VAL A 18 1.26 12.65 -25.08
N MET A 19 1.12 13.59 -24.15
CA MET A 19 1.72 13.56 -22.84
C MET A 19 1.56 12.15 -22.28
N ILE A 20 2.67 11.49 -21.97
CA ILE A 20 2.67 10.30 -21.13
C ILE A 20 2.28 10.82 -19.74
N VAL A 21 0.98 10.93 -19.49
CA VAL A 21 0.46 11.24 -18.16
C VAL A 21 0.79 10.03 -17.31
N HIS A 22 1.85 10.16 -16.52
CA HIS A 22 2.19 9.19 -15.49
C HIS A 22 1.08 9.29 -14.45
N SER A 23 0.06 8.45 -14.58
CA SER A 23 -0.92 8.35 -13.52
C SER A 23 -0.33 7.46 -12.43
N GLN A 24 -0.05 8.10 -11.31
CA GLN A 24 0.42 7.43 -10.10
C GLN A 24 -0.78 6.73 -9.48
N GLU A 25 -0.64 5.46 -9.12
CA GLU A 25 -1.77 4.64 -8.66
C GLU A 25 -2.30 5.08 -7.28
N MET A 26 -1.45 5.73 -6.50
CA MET A 26 -1.74 6.13 -5.13
C MET A 26 -1.47 7.62 -4.93
N ASN A 27 -2.19 8.20 -3.98
CA ASN A 27 -1.90 9.49 -3.38
C ASN A 27 -1.46 9.24 -1.93
N MET A 28 -0.19 8.88 -1.74
CA MET A 28 0.34 8.60 -0.41
C MET A 28 0.87 9.88 0.26
N ARG A 29 0.24 10.27 1.36
CA ARG A 29 0.76 11.31 2.26
C ARG A 29 1.65 10.68 3.33
N LEU A 30 2.96 10.84 3.19
CA LEU A 30 3.93 10.38 4.16
C LEU A 30 4.30 11.52 5.11
N THR A 31 4.28 11.27 6.41
CA THR A 31 4.68 12.23 7.44
C THR A 31 5.62 11.58 8.42
N ILE A 32 6.74 12.25 8.70
CA ILE A 32 7.69 11.81 9.73
C ILE A 32 7.50 12.67 10.98
N ASN A 33 7.17 12.03 12.09
CA ASN A 33 7.09 12.67 13.41
C ASN A 33 8.37 12.34 14.20
N VAL A 34 9.00 13.39 14.72
CA VAL A 34 10.23 13.30 15.51
C VAL A 34 10.10 13.97 16.88
N ASP A 35 8.87 14.19 17.36
CA ASP A 35 8.61 14.89 18.63
C ASP A 35 9.20 14.16 19.85
N ARG A 36 9.50 12.87 19.70
CA ARG A 36 10.10 12.02 20.74
C ARG A 36 11.62 12.15 20.82
N ILE A 37 12.27 12.79 19.84
CA ILE A 37 13.72 12.96 19.77
C ILE A 37 14.08 14.40 20.14
N GLN A 38 14.99 14.57 21.11
CA GLN A 38 15.46 15.89 21.54
C GLN A 38 16.72 16.29 20.75
N GLY A 39 16.73 17.50 20.19
CA GLY A 39 17.95 18.18 19.75
C GLY A 39 18.49 17.82 18.36
N THR A 40 17.74 17.14 17.50
CA THR A 40 18.20 16.76 16.16
C THR A 40 17.98 17.86 15.12
N ASP A 41 18.85 17.88 14.11
CA ASP A 41 18.67 18.67 12.90
C ASP A 41 17.47 18.15 12.07
N ASN A 42 16.38 18.90 12.05
CA ASN A 42 15.15 18.55 11.33
C ASN A 42 15.32 18.43 9.81
N THR A 43 16.44 18.90 9.25
CA THR A 43 16.69 18.82 7.80
C THR A 43 16.82 17.38 7.32
N VAL A 44 17.43 16.49 8.11
CA VAL A 44 17.62 15.08 7.74
C VAL A 44 16.28 14.36 7.59
N TYR A 45 15.35 14.59 8.52
CA TYR A 45 14.02 13.97 8.48
C TYR A 45 13.13 14.56 7.40
N THR A 46 13.26 15.85 7.11
CA THR A 46 12.55 16.48 6.00
C THR A 46 13.00 15.87 4.67
N ALA A 47 14.32 15.71 4.47
CA ALA A 47 14.87 15.05 3.30
C ALA A 47 14.45 13.57 3.20
N LEU A 48 14.44 12.85 4.32
CA LEU A 48 13.95 11.47 4.38
C LEU A 48 12.46 11.38 3.95
N GLN A 49 11.62 12.27 4.46
CA GLN A 49 10.20 12.33 4.12
C GLN A 49 10.01 12.59 2.62
N ASP A 50 10.74 13.55 2.06
CA ASP A 50 10.65 13.91 0.64
C ASP A 50 11.13 12.76 -0.26
N ASN A 51 12.26 12.12 0.08
CA ASN A 51 12.79 10.97 -0.65
C ASN A 51 11.83 9.78 -0.62
N LEU A 52 11.24 9.46 0.54
CA LEU A 52 10.25 8.38 0.63
C LEU A 52 8.96 8.72 -0.12
N SER A 53 8.50 9.97 -0.04
CA SER A 53 7.33 10.45 -0.78
C SER A 53 7.55 10.36 -2.29
N GLN A 54 8.75 10.70 -2.76
CA GLN A 54 9.14 10.57 -4.16
C GLN A 54 9.27 9.11 -4.57
N MET A 55 9.83 8.25 -3.73
CA MET A 55 9.94 6.82 -4.02
C MET A 55 8.56 6.17 -4.19
N VAL A 56 7.59 6.51 -3.34
CA VAL A 56 6.25 5.93 -3.41
C VAL A 56 5.43 6.57 -4.53
N ASN A 57 5.28 7.89 -4.54
CA ASN A 57 4.40 8.56 -5.49
C ASN A 57 5.05 8.72 -6.86
N GLY A 58 6.39 8.81 -6.96
CA GLY A 58 7.11 8.98 -8.22
C GLY A 58 7.32 7.69 -9.02
N ARG A 59 7.09 6.52 -8.41
CA ARG A 59 7.24 5.21 -9.03
C ARG A 59 5.90 4.66 -9.51
N LYS A 60 5.93 3.92 -10.62
CA LYS A 60 4.84 3.07 -11.09
C LYS A 60 4.89 1.70 -10.38
N TRP A 61 3.80 1.32 -9.71
CA TRP A 61 3.73 0.06 -8.94
C TRP A 61 2.96 -1.06 -9.65
N THR A 62 2.16 -0.69 -10.64
CA THR A 62 1.32 -1.59 -11.43
C THR A 62 1.50 -1.31 -12.92
N ASP A 63 1.01 -2.20 -13.80
CA ASP A 63 1.00 -1.88 -15.23
C ASP A 63 -0.20 -1.04 -15.67
N LEU A 64 -1.15 -0.83 -14.76
CA LEU A 64 -2.43 -0.20 -15.04
C LEU A 64 -2.31 1.33 -15.07
N THR A 65 -3.27 1.95 -15.76
CA THR A 65 -3.38 3.40 -15.85
C THR A 65 -4.59 3.83 -15.05
N PHE A 66 -4.38 4.61 -14.01
CA PHE A 66 -5.44 5.13 -13.15
C PHE A 66 -5.91 6.51 -13.64
N GLN A 67 -7.16 6.88 -13.38
CA GLN A 67 -7.56 8.28 -13.46
C GLN A 67 -7.29 8.99 -12.13
N GLN A 68 -7.22 10.33 -12.11
CA GLN A 68 -6.90 11.10 -10.90
C GLN A 68 -7.92 10.85 -9.76
N ASN A 69 -9.17 10.56 -10.10
CA ASN A 69 -10.26 10.20 -9.18
C ASN A 69 -10.24 8.72 -8.75
N GLU A 70 -9.40 7.89 -9.35
CA GLU A 70 -9.23 6.47 -9.01
C GLU A 70 -7.99 6.23 -8.13
N LYS A 71 -7.21 7.27 -7.86
CA LYS A 71 -6.03 7.15 -7.01
C LYS A 71 -6.42 6.76 -5.59
N ILE A 72 -5.69 5.80 -5.04
CA ILE A 72 -5.91 5.31 -3.67
C ILE A 72 -5.44 6.39 -2.68
N ASP A 73 -6.34 6.84 -1.80
CA ASP A 73 -6.03 7.82 -0.75
C ASP A 73 -5.50 7.12 0.49
N CYS A 74 -4.22 7.35 0.79
CA CYS A 74 -3.55 6.71 1.91
C CYS A 74 -2.59 7.68 2.63
N SER A 75 -2.43 7.45 3.93
CA SER A 75 -1.48 8.18 4.75
C SER A 75 -0.61 7.22 5.55
N MET A 76 0.68 7.52 5.59
CA MET A 76 1.66 6.80 6.37
C MET A 76 2.33 7.77 7.34
N LEU A 77 2.13 7.56 8.64
CA LEU A 77 2.80 8.29 9.70
C LEU A 77 3.94 7.43 10.24
N ILE A 78 5.18 7.91 10.12
CA ILE A 78 6.35 7.28 10.69
C ILE A 78 6.75 8.09 11.92
N THR A 79 6.69 7.50 13.11
CA THR A 79 7.15 8.15 14.33
C THR A 79 8.51 7.59 14.71
N ILE A 80 9.54 8.42 14.71
CA ILE A 80 10.88 8.00 15.13
C ILE A 80 10.92 8.04 16.67
N ASN A 81 11.24 6.89 17.28
CA ASN A 81 11.28 6.70 18.72
C ASN A 81 12.67 6.95 19.30
N SER A 82 13.70 6.50 18.58
CA SER A 82 15.09 6.70 18.96
C SER A 82 15.99 6.67 17.73
N GLU A 83 17.16 7.29 17.88
CA GLU A 83 18.21 7.38 16.89
C GLU A 83 19.54 7.03 17.57
N GLU A 84 20.33 6.18 16.95
CA GLU A 84 21.70 5.89 17.34
C GLU A 84 22.58 5.92 16.08
N GLN A 85 23.30 7.03 15.90
CA GLN A 85 24.07 7.32 14.68
C GLN A 85 23.16 7.29 13.44
N ASP A 86 23.39 6.36 12.51
CA ASP A 86 22.60 6.21 11.28
C ASP A 86 21.48 5.16 11.43
N VAL A 87 21.29 4.59 12.62
CA VAL A 87 20.28 3.57 12.93
C VAL A 87 19.07 4.23 13.60
N TYR A 88 17.90 4.02 13.03
CA TYR A 88 16.65 4.59 13.50
C TYR A 88 15.70 3.49 13.96
N ASN A 89 15.10 3.68 15.14
CA ASN A 89 13.99 2.88 15.61
C ASN A 89 12.70 3.70 15.52
N ALA A 90 11.69 3.15 14.87
CA ALA A 90 10.46 3.85 14.55
C ALA A 90 9.24 2.95 14.65
N GLU A 91 8.08 3.58 14.59
CA GLU A 91 6.79 2.90 14.38
C GLU A 91 6.08 3.51 13.17
N ILE A 92 5.34 2.69 12.44
CA ILE A 92 4.54 3.12 11.28
C ILE A 92 3.07 2.98 11.63
N GLN A 93 2.27 3.99 11.31
CA GLN A 93 0.82 3.92 11.27
C GLN A 93 0.34 4.19 9.86
N ILE A 94 -0.45 3.27 9.32
CA ILE A 94 -0.96 3.32 7.95
C ILE A 94 -2.48 3.43 8.03
N THR A 95 -3.04 4.37 7.28
CA THR A 95 -4.47 4.53 7.08
C THR A 95 -4.75 4.61 5.59
N VAL A 96 -5.69 3.79 5.11
CA VAL A 96 -6.14 3.79 3.72
C VAL A 96 -7.64 3.92 3.69
N ASN A 97 -8.14 4.79 2.81
CA ASN A 97 -9.57 4.97 2.60
C ASN A 97 -9.92 4.74 1.13
N ARG A 98 -11.09 4.15 0.93
CA ARG A 98 -11.68 3.93 -0.40
C ARG A 98 -12.97 4.74 -0.53
N PRO A 99 -13.16 5.50 -1.62
CA PRO A 99 -14.46 6.09 -1.91
C PRO A 99 -15.47 4.99 -2.27
N VAL A 100 -16.67 5.05 -1.70
CA VAL A 100 -17.77 4.19 -2.12
C VAL A 100 -18.25 4.65 -3.50
N TYR A 101 -18.38 3.70 -4.43
CA TYR A 101 -18.65 4.02 -5.83
C TYR A 101 -19.93 4.85 -5.98
N ASN A 102 -19.89 5.92 -6.78
CA ASN A 102 -20.99 6.88 -6.97
C ASN A 102 -21.50 7.58 -5.69
N SER A 103 -20.67 7.69 -4.66
CA SER A 103 -21.00 8.37 -3.41
C SER A 103 -19.89 9.34 -2.99
N SER A 104 -20.24 10.35 -2.17
CA SER A 104 -19.26 11.18 -1.46
C SER A 104 -18.75 10.54 -0.16
N TYR A 105 -19.22 9.33 0.15
CA TYR A 105 -18.84 8.58 1.34
C TYR A 105 -17.57 7.78 1.11
N THR A 106 -16.67 7.78 2.10
CA THR A 106 -15.44 6.97 2.10
C THR A 106 -15.51 5.92 3.20
N THR A 107 -14.98 4.73 2.92
CA THR A 107 -14.84 3.64 3.89
C THR A 107 -13.37 3.36 4.18
N PRO A 108 -12.99 3.09 5.45
CA PRO A 108 -11.64 2.63 5.75
C PRO A 108 -11.42 1.26 5.10
N LEU A 109 -10.25 1.11 4.47
CA LEU A 109 -9.83 -0.11 3.80
C LEU A 109 -8.70 -0.79 4.57
N PHE A 110 -7.82 -0.02 5.20
CA PHE A 110 -6.74 -0.56 6.01
C PHE A 110 -6.36 0.44 7.10
N ASN A 111 -6.23 -0.04 8.34
CA ASN A 111 -5.65 0.72 9.45
C ASN A 111 -4.72 -0.21 10.22
N TYR A 112 -3.43 0.07 10.18
CA TYR A 112 -2.43 -0.84 10.73
C TYR A 112 -1.31 -0.08 11.42
N ARG A 113 -0.86 -0.63 12.55
CA ARG A 113 0.28 -0.12 13.31
C ARG A 113 1.38 -1.17 13.35
N ASP A 114 2.55 -0.76 12.89
CA ASP A 114 3.78 -1.54 12.90
C ASP A 114 4.75 -0.94 13.91
N THR A 115 5.05 -1.69 14.97
CA THR A 115 5.99 -1.27 16.02
C THR A 115 7.39 -1.85 15.83
N GLU A 116 7.60 -2.63 14.76
CA GLU A 116 8.83 -3.37 14.50
C GLU A 116 9.56 -2.78 13.29
N PHE A 117 9.71 -1.46 13.27
CA PHE A 117 10.37 -0.75 12.19
C PHE A 117 11.72 -0.19 12.64
N GLU A 118 12.79 -0.77 12.09
CA GLU A 118 14.15 -0.36 12.34
C GLU A 118 14.88 -0.25 11.01
N PHE A 119 15.62 0.82 10.78
CA PHE A 119 16.27 1.04 9.50
C PHE A 119 17.53 1.88 9.63
N ASN A 120 18.39 1.77 8.62
CA ASN A 120 19.57 2.63 8.49
C ASN A 120 19.31 3.67 7.42
N TYR A 121 19.69 4.92 7.67
CA TYR A 121 19.59 6.00 6.68
C TYR A 121 20.71 7.02 6.88
N ILE A 122 21.35 7.39 5.77
CA ILE A 122 22.38 8.41 5.76
C ILE A 122 21.86 9.60 4.94
N ALA A 123 22.01 10.82 5.46
CA ALA A 123 21.58 12.01 4.76
C ALA A 123 22.21 12.12 3.36
N GLY A 124 21.38 12.39 2.34
CA GLY A 124 21.81 12.45 0.94
C GLY A 124 21.86 11.09 0.23
N GLN A 125 21.54 9.99 0.91
CA GLN A 125 21.35 8.70 0.27
C GLN A 125 20.09 8.72 -0.62
N ASN A 126 20.25 8.27 -1.87
CA ASN A 126 19.11 8.04 -2.74
C ASN A 126 18.37 6.75 -2.31
N LEU A 127 17.05 6.83 -2.16
CA LEU A 127 16.20 5.69 -1.79
C LEU A 127 15.56 5.11 -3.05
N GLU A 128 16.07 3.96 -3.48
CA GLU A 128 15.55 3.23 -4.63
C GLU A 128 15.22 1.79 -4.20
N PHE A 129 14.00 1.34 -4.51
CA PHE A 129 13.57 -0.03 -4.27
C PHE A 129 13.75 -0.86 -5.55
N SER A 130 14.34 -2.05 -5.46
CA SER A 130 14.40 -3.01 -6.56
C SER A 130 13.67 -4.29 -6.18
N GLU A 131 12.70 -4.71 -7.00
CA GLU A 131 11.98 -5.98 -6.79
C GLU A 131 12.90 -7.20 -6.92
N ASN A 132 13.97 -7.08 -7.71
CA ASN A 132 14.93 -8.16 -7.93
C ASN A 132 16.01 -8.24 -6.85
N ASN A 133 16.21 -7.16 -6.09
CA ASN A 133 17.24 -7.07 -5.07
C ASN A 133 16.74 -6.25 -3.88
N VAL A 134 16.36 -6.94 -2.81
CA VAL A 134 15.94 -6.34 -1.55
C VAL A 134 17.15 -6.26 -0.63
N ASP A 135 17.84 -5.12 -0.63
CA ASP A 135 19.09 -4.89 0.13
C ASP A 135 18.95 -3.82 1.22
N ASN A 136 17.90 -3.00 1.16
CA ASN A 136 17.65 -1.91 2.10
C ASN A 136 16.29 -2.08 2.80
N ASN A 137 16.34 -2.23 4.13
CA ASN A 137 15.14 -2.46 4.95
C ASN A 137 14.13 -1.30 4.90
N LEU A 138 14.60 -0.05 4.87
CA LEU A 138 13.74 1.13 4.76
C LEU A 138 12.87 1.03 3.50
N THR A 139 13.50 0.83 2.35
CA THR A 139 12.79 0.74 1.08
C THR A 139 11.92 -0.52 0.99
N ALA A 140 12.37 -1.64 1.56
CA ALA A 140 11.64 -2.91 1.60
C ALA A 140 10.33 -2.80 2.40
N VAL A 141 10.37 -2.21 3.60
CA VAL A 141 9.17 -2.02 4.44
C VAL A 141 8.15 -1.13 3.73
N ILE A 142 8.59 -0.04 3.12
CA ILE A 142 7.69 0.87 2.42
C ILE A 142 7.06 0.19 1.20
N ALA A 143 7.87 -0.47 0.36
CA ALA A 143 7.38 -1.23 -0.79
C ALA A 143 6.43 -2.37 -0.41
N TYR A 144 6.73 -3.07 0.69
CA TYR A 144 5.86 -4.09 1.25
C TYR A 144 4.47 -3.53 1.54
N TYR A 145 4.38 -2.39 2.24
CA TYR A 145 3.10 -1.79 2.56
C TYR A 145 2.37 -1.24 1.34
N VAL A 146 3.09 -0.69 0.35
CA VAL A 146 2.48 -0.33 -0.93
C VAL A 146 1.78 -1.54 -1.56
N TYR A 147 2.42 -2.71 -1.59
CA TYR A 147 1.81 -3.91 -2.15
C TYR A 147 0.63 -4.46 -1.32
N ILE A 148 0.66 -4.33 0.01
CA ILE A 148 -0.50 -4.65 0.85
C ILE A 148 -1.68 -3.73 0.53
N ILE A 149 -1.44 -2.43 0.40
CA ILE A 149 -2.46 -1.42 0.07
C ILE A 149 -3.08 -1.73 -1.30
N LEU A 150 -2.25 -1.98 -2.32
CA LEU A 150 -2.70 -2.36 -3.65
C LEU A 150 -3.51 -3.66 -3.63
N GLY A 151 -3.06 -4.67 -2.89
CA GLY A 151 -3.77 -5.94 -2.77
C GLY A 151 -5.19 -5.75 -2.23
N LEU A 152 -5.32 -5.02 -1.11
CA LEU A 152 -6.61 -4.77 -0.48
C LEU A 152 -7.53 -3.89 -1.33
N ASP A 153 -6.98 -2.90 -2.04
CA ASP A 153 -7.75 -2.05 -2.95
C ASP A 153 -8.29 -2.86 -4.12
N PHE A 154 -7.45 -3.63 -4.82
CA PHE A 154 -7.87 -4.42 -5.96
C PHE A 154 -8.89 -5.51 -5.61
N ASP A 155 -8.72 -6.19 -4.48
CA ASP A 155 -9.72 -7.16 -4.01
C ASP A 155 -11.07 -6.51 -3.67
N SER A 156 -11.07 -5.25 -3.26
CA SER A 156 -12.31 -4.52 -2.96
C SER A 156 -13.13 -4.23 -4.22
N PHE A 157 -12.49 -4.16 -5.40
CA PHE A 157 -13.14 -3.87 -6.68
C PHE A 157 -13.33 -5.09 -7.58
N SER A 158 -12.49 -6.12 -7.44
CA SER A 158 -12.54 -7.34 -8.24
C SER A 158 -12.26 -8.55 -7.38
N LEU A 159 -13.03 -9.62 -7.57
CA LEU A 159 -12.80 -10.89 -6.90
C LEU A 159 -11.37 -11.39 -7.19
N ASN A 160 -10.58 -11.60 -6.14
CA ASN A 160 -9.17 -12.02 -6.20
C ASN A 160 -8.24 -11.07 -6.98
N GLY A 161 -8.64 -9.81 -7.19
CA GLY A 161 -7.84 -8.82 -7.90
C GLY A 161 -6.53 -8.46 -7.19
N GLY A 162 -6.49 -8.63 -5.87
CA GLY A 162 -5.37 -8.29 -4.99
C GLY A 162 -4.26 -9.32 -4.93
N LYS A 163 -4.56 -10.57 -5.30
CA LYS A 163 -3.64 -11.72 -5.23
C LYS A 163 -2.21 -11.43 -5.75
N PRO A 164 -2.00 -10.87 -6.96
CA PRO A 164 -0.64 -10.63 -7.46
C PRO A 164 0.17 -9.65 -6.58
N TYR A 165 -0.49 -8.70 -5.92
CA TYR A 165 0.18 -7.74 -5.04
C TYR A 165 0.50 -8.34 -3.68
N PHE A 166 -0.39 -9.17 -3.13
CA PHE A 166 -0.09 -9.93 -1.90
C PHE A 166 1.07 -10.91 -2.11
N GLU A 167 1.16 -11.55 -3.27
CA GLU A 167 2.30 -12.41 -3.65
C GLU A 167 3.61 -11.61 -3.70
N LYS A 168 3.59 -10.39 -4.25
CA LYS A 168 4.76 -9.49 -4.22
C LYS A 168 5.14 -9.10 -2.79
N ALA A 169 4.17 -8.74 -1.95
CA ALA A 169 4.42 -8.42 -0.53
C ALA A 169 5.04 -9.62 0.21
N MET A 170 4.54 -10.83 -0.06
CA MET A 170 5.10 -12.06 0.50
C MET A 170 6.52 -12.35 -0.02
N SER A 171 6.79 -12.09 -1.31
CA SER A 171 8.15 -12.18 -1.86
C SER A 171 9.11 -11.24 -1.14
N ILE A 172 8.71 -9.99 -0.89
CA ILE A 172 9.53 -9.03 -0.11
C ILE A 172 9.77 -9.55 1.30
N ALA A 173 8.73 -10.06 1.98
CA ALA A 173 8.87 -10.61 3.32
C ALA A 173 9.83 -11.81 3.37
N ASN A 174 9.87 -12.64 2.32
CA ASN A 174 10.83 -13.73 2.19
C ASN A 174 12.26 -13.22 1.97
N SER A 175 12.47 -12.26 1.06
CA SER A 175 13.80 -11.71 0.78
C SER A 175 14.37 -10.91 1.96
N ALA A 176 13.52 -10.16 2.66
CA ALA A 176 13.91 -9.29 3.77
C ALA A 176 14.43 -10.05 5.00
N GLN A 177 14.17 -11.35 5.12
CA GLN A 177 14.75 -12.19 6.19
C GLN A 177 16.28 -12.28 6.12
N SER A 178 16.87 -12.04 4.95
CA SER A 178 18.33 -12.04 4.76
C SER A 178 19.01 -10.71 5.14
N LEU A 179 18.21 -9.67 5.41
CA LEU A 179 18.73 -8.36 5.80
C LEU A 179 19.28 -8.40 7.23
N ASN A 180 20.25 -7.53 7.50
CA ASN A 180 20.84 -7.40 8.84
C ASN A 180 19.83 -6.96 9.91
N SER A 181 18.74 -6.28 9.52
CA SER A 181 17.61 -5.95 10.39
C SER A 181 16.41 -6.83 10.06
N THR A 182 16.16 -7.85 10.90
CA THR A 182 15.13 -8.88 10.70
C THR A 182 13.86 -8.62 11.50
N LYS A 183 13.84 -7.58 12.35
CA LYS A 183 12.71 -7.26 13.22
C LYS A 183 11.48 -7.01 12.35
N GLY A 184 10.37 -7.70 12.63
CA GLY A 184 9.15 -7.63 11.82
C GLY A 184 9.07 -8.57 10.60
N TRP A 185 10.18 -9.19 10.18
CA TRP A 185 10.24 -10.13 9.04
C TRP A 185 10.30 -11.60 9.45
N ASN A 186 10.42 -11.89 10.74
CA ASN A 186 10.58 -13.25 11.23
C ASN A 186 9.29 -14.07 11.01
N PRO A 187 9.37 -15.23 10.34
CA PRO A 187 8.23 -16.14 10.19
C PRO A 187 7.75 -16.77 11.50
N PHE A 188 8.61 -16.80 12.52
CA PHE A 188 8.33 -17.43 13.80
C PHE A 188 8.27 -16.41 14.95
N GLY A 189 7.43 -16.70 15.94
CA GLY A 189 7.42 -16.00 17.23
C GLY A 189 6.29 -15.00 17.44
N ASN A 190 6.02 -14.11 16.47
CA ASN A 190 4.97 -13.11 16.56
C ASN A 190 3.94 -13.27 15.43
N ASP A 191 2.69 -13.57 15.79
CA ASP A 191 1.57 -13.70 14.83
C ASP A 191 1.10 -12.35 14.26
N ARG A 192 1.65 -11.25 14.77
CA ARG A 192 1.34 -9.87 14.39
C ARG A 192 2.61 -9.13 13.97
N ASN A 193 3.16 -9.54 12.84
CA ASN A 193 4.25 -8.86 12.17
C ASN A 193 4.01 -8.83 10.65
N ARG A 194 4.95 -8.23 9.88
CA ARG A 194 4.82 -8.10 8.43
C ARG A 194 4.80 -9.46 7.74
N TYR A 195 5.62 -10.41 8.16
CA TYR A 195 5.59 -11.76 7.58
C TYR A 195 4.23 -12.44 7.78
N ALA A 196 3.71 -12.45 9.01
CA ALA A 196 2.43 -13.04 9.36
C ALA A 196 1.27 -12.38 8.61
N LEU A 197 1.34 -11.07 8.37
CA LEU A 197 0.34 -10.33 7.61
C LEU A 197 0.32 -10.74 6.13
N ALA A 198 1.47 -10.75 5.45
CA ALA A 198 1.52 -11.20 4.06
C ALA A 198 1.17 -12.68 3.90
N LEU A 199 1.61 -13.53 4.84
CA LEU A 199 1.22 -14.94 4.84
C LEU A 199 -0.31 -15.10 4.95
N ALA A 200 -0.95 -14.36 5.86
CA ALA A 200 -2.40 -14.42 6.04
C ALA A 200 -3.19 -13.99 4.79
N PHE A 201 -2.64 -13.11 3.94
CA PHE A 201 -3.27 -12.73 2.67
C PHE A 201 -2.95 -13.69 1.49
N THR A 202 -2.05 -14.66 1.66
CA THR A 202 -1.60 -15.53 0.57
C THR A 202 -1.88 -17.01 0.82
N GLU A 203 -2.03 -17.42 2.07
CA GLU A 203 -2.27 -18.82 2.45
C GLU A 203 -3.69 -19.29 2.09
N GLU A 204 -3.79 -20.54 1.64
CA GLU A 204 -5.07 -21.14 1.23
C GLU A 204 -6.08 -21.22 2.39
N SER A 205 -5.61 -21.40 3.62
CA SER A 205 -6.45 -21.42 4.82
C SER A 205 -7.25 -20.12 5.03
N SER A 206 -6.72 -19.01 4.53
CA SER A 206 -7.32 -17.68 4.62
C SER A 206 -7.94 -17.22 3.29
N ALA A 207 -8.00 -18.07 2.26
CA ALA A 207 -8.48 -17.71 0.91
C ALA A 207 -9.91 -17.19 0.87
N VAL A 208 -10.74 -17.50 1.88
CA VAL A 208 -12.10 -16.96 2.04
C VAL A 208 -12.12 -15.43 2.27
N PHE A 209 -10.99 -14.85 2.68
CA PHE A 209 -10.85 -13.40 2.85
C PHE A 209 -11.15 -12.64 1.54
N HIS A 210 -10.56 -13.06 0.41
CA HIS A 210 -10.69 -12.34 -0.86
C HIS A 210 -12.15 -12.20 -1.34
N PRO A 211 -12.97 -13.27 -1.44
CA PRO A 211 -14.38 -13.14 -1.79
C PRO A 211 -15.18 -12.37 -0.75
N MET A 212 -14.87 -12.53 0.55
CA MET A 212 -15.53 -11.78 1.61
C MET A 212 -15.28 -10.27 1.44
N TRP A 213 -14.03 -9.87 1.20
CA TRP A 213 -13.60 -8.48 1.04
C TRP A 213 -14.26 -7.82 -0.17
N TYR A 214 -14.30 -8.54 -1.30
CA TYR A 214 -15.01 -8.13 -2.52
C TYR A 214 -16.51 -7.99 -2.28
N ASN A 215 -17.16 -8.99 -1.67
CA ASN A 215 -18.60 -8.95 -1.43
C ASN A 215 -18.98 -7.82 -0.47
N TYR A 216 -18.19 -7.58 0.58
CA TYR A 216 -18.43 -6.50 1.54
C TYR A 216 -18.38 -5.12 0.87
N HIS A 217 -17.31 -4.84 0.11
CA HIS A 217 -17.12 -3.54 -0.51
C HIS A 217 -17.97 -3.37 -1.77
N ARG A 218 -17.82 -4.25 -2.76
CA ARG A 218 -18.42 -4.07 -4.08
C ARG A 218 -19.89 -4.45 -4.14
N LYS A 219 -20.29 -5.55 -3.50
CA LYS A 219 -21.71 -6.00 -3.50
C LYS A 219 -22.50 -5.48 -2.31
N GLY A 220 -21.82 -5.07 -1.25
CA GLY A 220 -22.40 -4.47 -0.06
C GLY A 220 -22.45 -2.96 -0.20
N LEU A 221 -21.34 -2.29 0.15
CA LEU A 221 -21.28 -0.83 0.26
C LEU A 221 -21.59 -0.09 -1.04
N ASP A 222 -20.99 -0.51 -2.17
CA ASP A 222 -21.23 0.16 -3.46
C ASP A 222 -22.68 -0.07 -3.95
N GLU A 223 -23.24 -1.26 -3.75
CA GLU A 223 -24.63 -1.57 -4.12
C GLU A 223 -25.63 -0.79 -3.28
N MET A 224 -25.29 -0.42 -2.03
CA MET A 224 -26.20 0.36 -1.17
C MET A 224 -26.58 1.70 -1.77
N VAL A 225 -25.74 2.28 -2.63
CA VAL A 225 -26.06 3.53 -3.33
C VAL A 225 -27.28 3.34 -4.24
N ALA A 226 -27.39 2.19 -4.90
CA ALA A 226 -28.53 1.85 -5.76
C ALA A 226 -29.69 1.19 -4.97
N ASN A 227 -29.38 0.27 -4.05
CA ASN A 227 -30.36 -0.46 -3.25
C ASN A 227 -29.81 -0.79 -1.84
N PRO A 228 -30.18 0.01 -0.83
CA PRO A 228 -29.72 -0.19 0.54
C PRO A 228 -30.09 -1.55 1.14
N THR A 229 -31.26 -2.10 0.80
CA THR A 229 -31.72 -3.38 1.33
C THR A 229 -30.90 -4.53 0.77
N ARG A 230 -30.63 -4.53 -0.54
CA ARG A 230 -29.78 -5.55 -1.17
C ARG A 230 -28.35 -5.48 -0.63
N GLY A 231 -27.77 -4.28 -0.56
CA GLY A 231 -26.42 -4.11 -0.02
C GLY A 231 -26.29 -4.60 1.42
N ARG A 232 -27.30 -4.36 2.29
CA ARG A 232 -27.29 -4.88 3.67
C ARG A 232 -27.31 -6.41 3.73
N VAL A 233 -28.12 -7.04 2.88
CA VAL A 233 -28.17 -8.51 2.78
C VAL A 233 -26.83 -9.09 2.32
N GLU A 234 -26.13 -8.43 1.39
CA GLU A 234 -24.80 -8.90 0.96
C GLU A 234 -23.74 -8.75 2.06
N ILE A 235 -23.77 -7.66 2.84
CA ILE A 235 -22.88 -7.50 4.00
C ILE A 235 -23.19 -8.53 5.09
N GLU A 236 -24.47 -8.83 5.36
CA GLU A 236 -24.84 -9.85 6.34
C GLU A 236 -24.26 -11.23 5.98
N LYS A 237 -24.22 -11.55 4.68
CA LYS A 237 -23.62 -12.80 4.18
C LYS A 237 -22.11 -12.90 4.38
N THR A 238 -21.39 -11.78 4.59
CA THR A 238 -19.94 -11.83 4.85
C THR A 238 -19.59 -12.11 6.31
N ILE A 239 -20.54 -11.97 7.24
CA ILE A 239 -20.29 -12.17 8.68
C ILE A 239 -19.82 -13.60 9.00
N PRO A 240 -20.44 -14.68 8.46
CA PRO A 240 -19.96 -16.04 8.69
C PRO A 240 -18.54 -16.28 8.15
N ASP A 241 -18.11 -15.56 7.11
CA ASP A 241 -16.78 -15.72 6.54
C ASP A 241 -15.69 -15.21 7.50
N LEU A 242 -15.97 -14.15 8.29
CA LEU A 242 -15.08 -13.70 9.37
C LEU A 242 -14.87 -14.80 10.42
N GLN A 243 -15.92 -15.57 10.73
CA GLN A 243 -15.80 -16.70 11.66
C GLN A 243 -14.95 -17.83 11.09
N LYS A 244 -15.08 -18.12 9.79
CA LYS A 244 -14.24 -19.12 9.11
C LYS A 244 -12.77 -18.73 9.14
N ILE A 245 -12.45 -17.46 8.84
CA ILE A 245 -11.08 -16.94 8.93
C ILE A 245 -10.55 -17.13 10.35
N ARG A 246 -11.32 -16.73 11.37
CA ARG A 246 -10.92 -16.88 12.77
C ARG A 246 -10.73 -18.34 13.18
N GLN A 247 -11.56 -19.26 12.69
CA GLN A 247 -11.40 -20.70 12.97
C GLN A 247 -10.15 -21.27 12.31
N SER A 248 -9.83 -20.83 11.09
CA SER A 248 -8.63 -21.25 10.37
C SER A 248 -7.34 -20.65 10.97
N ARG A 249 -7.39 -19.39 11.42
CA ARG A 249 -6.28 -18.63 11.99
C ARG A 249 -6.76 -17.74 13.14
N PRO A 250 -6.79 -18.26 14.39
CA PRO A 250 -7.34 -17.55 15.54
C PRO A 250 -6.65 -16.22 15.86
N ALA A 251 -5.36 -16.09 15.58
CA ALA A 251 -4.55 -14.90 15.81
C ALA A 251 -4.28 -14.10 14.51
N SER A 252 -5.15 -14.22 13.50
CA SER A 252 -4.89 -13.60 12.19
C SER A 252 -4.79 -12.07 12.28
N PRO A 253 -3.72 -11.46 11.73
CA PRO A 253 -3.57 -10.01 11.68
C PRO A 253 -4.52 -9.33 10.68
N ILE A 254 -5.24 -10.08 9.84
CA ILE A 254 -6.26 -9.53 8.92
C ILE A 254 -7.63 -9.33 9.58
N LEU A 255 -7.78 -9.77 10.84
CA LEU A 255 -9.00 -9.63 11.64
C LEU A 255 -8.87 -8.60 12.78
N SER A 256 -7.69 -7.99 12.94
CA SER A 256 -7.39 -7.04 14.03
C SER A 256 -7.81 -5.62 13.72
#